data_AF-A0A6L9L6X5-F1
#
_entry.id   AF-A0A6L9L6X5-F1
#
_cell.length_a   1.000
_cell.length_b   1.000
_cell.length_c   1.000
_cell.angle_alpha   90.00
_cell.angle_beta   90.00
_cell.angle_gamma   90.00
#
_symmetry.space_group_name_H-M   'P 1'
#
loop_
_entity.id
_entity.type
_entity.pdbx_description
1 polymer ?
#
loop_
_entity_poly.entity_id
_entity_poly.type
_entity_poly.pdbx_seq_one_letter_code
_entity_poly.pdbx_strand_id
1 'polypeptide(L)'
;MKTIIIILLGIIAIHPTQLRHFTEADVAKYTIASVMGKPANIISVSKSAGQYIVKYTRPNDSQKFAYKVKIEGNRAIWANLDGRWRDTQYDERITFSEVGNKLKITQTFSDGSFDVKLFSK
;
A
#
# COMPACT_ATOMS: atom_id res chain seq x y z
N MET A 1 -9.13 -53.56 3.31
CA MET A 1 -9.09 -52.21 3.93
C MET A 1 -8.57 -51.23 2.88
N LYS A 2 -9.35 -50.22 2.49
CA LYS A 2 -8.90 -49.15 1.59
C LYS A 2 -8.79 -47.87 2.42
N THR A 3 -7.56 -47.39 2.60
CA THR A 3 -7.30 -46.12 3.28
C THR A 3 -7.70 -44.97 2.36
N ILE A 4 -8.66 -44.15 2.78
CA ILE A 4 -9.06 -42.93 2.07
C ILE A 4 -8.26 -41.77 2.67
N ILE A 5 -7.42 -41.13 1.85
CA ILE A 5 -6.69 -39.92 2.22
C ILE A 5 -7.56 -38.74 1.80
N ILE A 6 -8.12 -38.03 2.79
CA ILE A 6 -8.85 -36.78 2.56
C ILE A 6 -7.82 -35.65 2.57
N ILE A 7 -7.47 -35.14 1.39
CA ILE A 7 -6.66 -33.94 1.25
C ILE A 7 -7.60 -32.75 1.46
N LEU A 8 -7.59 -32.15 2.66
CA LEU A 8 -8.20 -30.84 2.88
C LEU A 8 -7.40 -29.79 2.10
N LEU A 9 -7.81 -29.51 0.86
CA LEU A 9 -7.46 -28.25 0.19
C LEU A 9 -8.24 -27.14 0.90
N GLY A 10 -7.60 -26.50 1.88
CA GLY A 10 -8.13 -25.29 2.51
C GLY A 10 -8.28 -24.20 1.46
N ILE A 11 -9.53 -23.88 1.09
CA ILE A 11 -9.85 -22.73 0.25
C ILE A 11 -9.51 -21.49 1.09
N ILE A 12 -8.40 -20.83 0.78
CA ILE A 12 -8.10 -19.52 1.38
C ILE A 12 -9.10 -18.53 0.77
N ALA A 13 -10.20 -18.28 1.47
CA ALA A 13 -11.15 -17.25 1.09
C ALA A 13 -10.45 -15.89 1.15
N ILE A 14 -10.14 -15.32 -0.01
CA ILE A 14 -9.58 -13.98 -0.14
C ILE A 14 -10.73 -13.01 0.20
N HIS A 15 -10.85 -12.64 1.47
CA HIS A 15 -11.82 -11.65 1.88
C HIS A 15 -11.36 -10.28 1.36
N PRO A 16 -12.23 -9.51 0.68
CA PRO A 16 -11.92 -8.14 0.34
C PRO A 16 -11.57 -7.41 1.64
N THR A 17 -10.44 -6.71 1.64
CA THR A 17 -9.90 -6.07 2.83
C THR A 17 -10.75 -4.86 3.13
N GLN A 18 -11.79 -5.05 3.94
CA GLN A 18 -12.68 -3.98 4.34
C GLN A 18 -11.97 -3.13 5.39
N LEU A 19 -11.58 -1.91 5.00
CA LEU A 19 -11.11 -0.89 5.93
C LEU A 19 -12.29 -0.43 6.79
N ARG A 20 -12.10 -0.36 8.11
CA ARG A 20 -13.14 0.06 9.07
C ARG A 20 -12.95 1.50 9.52
N HIS A 21 -11.71 1.98 9.60
CA HIS A 21 -11.33 3.27 10.16
C HIS A 21 -10.63 4.19 9.15
N PHE A 22 -9.97 3.60 8.17
CA PHE A 22 -9.22 4.28 7.13
C PHE A 22 -9.95 4.22 5.78
N THR A 23 -9.58 5.14 4.90
CA THR A 23 -10.04 5.16 3.51
C THR A 23 -8.92 4.71 2.59
N GLU A 24 -9.26 4.34 1.35
CA GLU A 24 -8.24 4.10 0.31
C GLU A 24 -7.37 5.35 0.05
N ALA A 25 -7.91 6.56 0.25
CA ALA A 25 -7.11 7.78 0.17
C ALA A 25 -6.07 7.87 1.30
N ASP A 26 -6.43 7.45 2.52
CA ASP A 26 -5.49 7.31 3.63
C ASP A 26 -4.41 6.28 3.30
N VAL A 27 -4.79 5.13 2.75
CA VAL A 27 -3.84 4.10 2.28
C VAL A 27 -2.87 4.67 1.26
N ALA A 28 -3.36 5.41 0.26
CA ALA A 28 -2.51 6.04 -0.76
C ALA A 28 -1.54 7.07 -0.15
N LYS A 29 -2.03 7.92 0.76
CA LYS A 29 -1.23 8.89 1.51
C LYS A 29 -0.10 8.21 2.28
N TYR A 30 -0.43 7.21 3.08
CA TYR A 30 0.51 6.53 3.96
C TYR A 30 1.46 5.59 3.22
N THR A 31 1.05 5.07 2.07
CA THR A 31 1.94 4.35 1.15
C THR A 31 3.10 5.24 0.72
N ILE A 32 2.82 6.42 0.17
CA ILE A 32 3.88 7.35 -0.26
C ILE A 32 4.66 7.91 0.94
N ALA A 33 4.01 8.18 2.07
CA ALA A 33 4.71 8.55 3.31
C ALA A 33 5.75 7.49 3.70
N SER A 34 5.36 6.21 3.60
CA SER A 34 6.21 5.08 3.97
C SER A 34 7.40 4.95 3.03
N VAL A 35 7.13 4.85 1.73
CA VAL A 35 8.12 4.67 0.66
C VAL A 35 9.13 5.82 0.63
N MET A 36 8.66 7.07 0.70
CA MET A 36 9.54 8.24 0.55
C MET A 36 10.22 8.67 1.84
N GLY A 37 9.89 8.03 2.96
CA GLY A 37 10.32 8.48 4.29
C GLY A 37 9.95 9.94 4.53
N LYS A 38 8.67 10.28 4.28
CA LYS A 38 8.17 11.66 4.45
C LYS A 38 7.05 11.71 5.48
N PRO A 39 6.96 12.79 6.27
CA PRO A 39 5.84 13.01 7.18
C PRO A 39 4.50 12.99 6.45
N ALA A 40 3.50 12.31 6.99
CA ALA A 40 2.21 12.21 6.32
C ALA A 40 1.45 13.55 6.28
N ASN A 41 1.70 14.47 7.21
CA ASN A 41 1.03 15.76 7.29
C ASN A 41 1.36 16.73 6.13
N ILE A 42 2.47 16.53 5.41
CA ILE A 42 2.81 17.31 4.22
C ILE A 42 2.26 16.70 2.91
N ILE A 43 1.60 15.54 3.01
CA ILE A 43 1.12 14.79 1.86
C ILE A 43 -0.37 15.04 1.65
N SER A 44 -0.71 15.40 0.42
CA SER A 44 -2.08 15.58 -0.07
C SER A 44 -2.46 14.47 -1.04
N VAL A 45 -3.75 14.13 -1.07
CA VAL A 45 -4.30 13.09 -1.96
C VAL A 45 -5.54 13.63 -2.66
N SER A 46 -5.64 13.38 -3.96
CA SER A 46 -6.86 13.56 -4.74
C SER A 46 -7.18 12.31 -5.54
N LYS A 47 -8.44 12.11 -5.94
CA LYS A 47 -8.85 11.00 -6.81
C LYS A 47 -9.00 11.51 -8.24
N SER A 48 -8.43 10.81 -9.21
CA SER A 48 -8.53 11.14 -10.64
C SER A 48 -8.46 9.87 -11.48
N ALA A 49 -9.37 9.70 -12.43
CA ALA A 49 -9.40 8.56 -13.37
C ALA A 49 -9.23 7.17 -12.69
N GLY A 50 -9.92 6.96 -11.57
CA GLY A 50 -9.86 5.68 -10.83
C GLY A 50 -8.58 5.46 -10.00
N GLN A 51 -7.69 6.45 -9.93
CA GLN A 51 -6.43 6.39 -9.20
C GLN A 51 -6.36 7.50 -8.15
N TYR A 52 -5.46 7.35 -7.19
CA TYR A 52 -5.13 8.36 -6.19
C TYR A 52 -3.85 9.09 -6.62
N ILE A 53 -3.96 10.41 -6.81
CA ILE A 53 -2.82 11.27 -7.05
C ILE A 53 -2.33 11.80 -5.72
N VAL A 54 -1.07 11.52 -5.40
CA VAL A 54 -0.44 11.85 -4.12
C VAL A 54 0.66 12.87 -4.35
N LYS A 55 0.63 13.99 -3.63
CA LYS A 55 1.54 15.12 -3.83
C LYS A 55 2.09 15.65 -2.52
N TYR A 56 3.35 16.10 -2.53
CA TYR A 56 3.92 16.90 -1.45
C TYR A 56 4.99 17.87 -1.98
N THR A 57 5.26 18.92 -1.21
CA THR A 57 6.40 19.83 -1.38
C THR A 57 7.43 19.50 -0.32
N ARG A 58 8.67 19.19 -0.72
CA ARG A 58 9.74 18.83 0.22
C ARG A 58 10.22 20.10 0.95
N PRO A 59 10.24 20.15 2.30
CA PRO A 59 10.50 21.41 3.02
C PRO A 59 11.91 21.99 2.84
N ASN A 60 12.92 21.16 2.60
CA ASN A 60 14.32 21.60 2.56
C ASN A 60 14.70 22.36 1.28
N ASP A 61 14.01 22.12 0.16
CA ASP A 61 14.35 22.70 -1.15
C ASP A 61 13.13 23.08 -1.99
N SER A 62 11.93 23.02 -1.42
CA SER A 62 10.67 23.33 -2.10
C SER A 62 10.39 22.50 -3.35
N GLN A 63 11.10 21.39 -3.56
CA GLN A 63 10.85 20.52 -4.72
C GLN A 63 9.48 19.84 -4.58
N LYS A 64 8.71 19.85 -5.68
CA LYS A 64 7.37 19.26 -5.74
C LYS A 64 7.45 17.83 -6.27
N PHE A 65 6.75 16.93 -5.61
CA PHE A 65 6.66 15.52 -5.99
C PHE A 65 5.20 15.14 -6.23
N ALA A 66 4.99 14.27 -7.22
CA ALA A 66 3.68 13.74 -7.56
C ALA A 66 3.79 12.27 -7.95
N TYR A 67 2.88 11.46 -7.41
CA TYR A 67 2.79 10.03 -7.62
C TYR A 67 1.35 9.65 -7.93
N LYS A 68 1.18 8.48 -8.54
CA LYS A 68 -0.12 7.83 -8.68
C LYS A 68 -0.11 6.53 -7.90
N VAL A 69 -1.24 6.22 -7.26
CA VAL A 69 -1.47 5.01 -6.46
C VAL A 69 -2.79 4.39 -6.87
N LYS A 70 -2.81 3.06 -7.04
CA LYS A 70 -4.03 2.26 -7.16
C LYS A 70 -4.10 1.24 -6.03
N ILE A 71 -5.32 0.92 -5.60
CA ILE A 71 -5.59 -0.07 -4.55
C ILE A 71 -6.19 -1.31 -5.19
N GLU A 72 -5.59 -2.46 -4.92
CA GLU A 72 -6.03 -3.77 -5.44
C GLU A 72 -6.07 -4.78 -4.28
N GLY A 73 -7.27 -5.04 -3.74
CA GLY A 73 -7.42 -5.87 -2.54
C GLY A 73 -6.70 -5.23 -1.34
N ASN A 74 -5.76 -5.96 -0.73
CA ASN A 74 -4.90 -5.45 0.35
C ASN A 74 -3.57 -4.84 -0.14
N ARG A 75 -3.42 -4.61 -1.46
CA ARG A 75 -2.18 -4.08 -2.04
C ARG A 75 -2.35 -2.63 -2.44
N ALA A 76 -1.30 -1.85 -2.18
CA ALA A 76 -1.13 -0.53 -2.78
C ALA A 76 -0.03 -0.62 -3.84
N ILE A 77 -0.33 -0.17 -5.06
CA ILE A 77 0.63 -0.16 -6.17
C ILE A 77 0.85 1.30 -6.54
N TRP A 78 2.10 1.73 -6.59
CA TRP A 78 2.45 3.13 -6.83
C TRP A 78 3.41 3.30 -8.00
N ALA A 79 3.46 4.52 -8.52
CA ALA A 79 4.35 4.95 -9.59
C ALA A 79 4.62 6.45 -9.50
N ASN A 80 5.68 6.90 -10.18
CA ASN A 80 5.76 8.30 -10.59
C ASN A 80 4.53 8.63 -11.46
N LEU A 81 4.08 9.89 -11.46
CA LEU A 81 2.85 10.29 -12.16
C LEU A 81 2.84 9.84 -13.64
N ASP A 82 3.97 10.01 -14.32
CA ASP A 82 4.27 9.64 -15.71
C ASP A 82 5.00 8.29 -15.86
N GLY A 83 5.29 7.60 -14.75
CA GLY A 83 6.08 6.37 -14.74
C GLY A 83 5.27 5.07 -14.88
N ARG A 84 6.02 3.96 -14.98
CA ARG A 84 5.48 2.59 -14.89
C ARG A 84 4.99 2.27 -13.48
N TRP A 85 4.01 1.38 -13.40
CA TRP A 85 3.62 0.76 -12.13
C TRP A 85 4.76 -0.09 -11.56
N ARG A 86 4.88 -0.07 -10.23
CA ARG A 86 5.75 -0.98 -9.46
C ARG A 86 4.97 -2.23 -9.08
N ASP A 87 4.76 -3.11 -10.06
CA ASP A 87 3.96 -4.33 -9.94
C ASP A 87 4.65 -5.59 -10.50
N THR A 88 5.95 -5.52 -10.77
CA THR A 88 6.75 -6.67 -11.21
C THR A 88 7.37 -7.43 -10.02
N GLN A 89 7.95 -8.60 -10.29
CA GLN A 89 8.63 -9.42 -9.27
C GLN A 89 9.85 -8.74 -8.63
N TYR A 90 10.42 -7.72 -9.28
CA TYR A 90 11.59 -6.99 -8.79
C TYR A 90 11.21 -5.70 -8.04
N ASP A 91 9.95 -5.32 -8.07
CA ASP A 91 9.44 -4.18 -7.32
C ASP A 91 9.04 -4.60 -5.91
N GLU A 92 9.08 -3.66 -4.98
CA GLU A 92 8.60 -3.88 -3.63
C GLU A 92 7.09 -4.15 -3.62
N ARG A 93 6.66 -5.13 -2.83
CA ARG A 93 5.26 -5.42 -2.60
C ARG A 93 4.76 -4.64 -1.40
N ILE A 94 3.83 -3.73 -1.62
CA ILE A 94 3.22 -2.95 -0.55
C ILE A 94 1.85 -3.51 -0.20
N THR A 95 1.68 -3.87 1.07
CA THR A 95 0.40 -4.29 1.65
C THR A 95 -0.01 -3.40 2.80
N PHE A 96 -1.30 -3.35 3.06
CA PHE A 96 -1.86 -2.59 4.19
C PHE A 96 -2.88 -3.40 4.98
N SER A 97 -2.99 -3.08 6.27
CA SER A 97 -3.99 -3.63 7.18
C SER A 97 -4.27 -2.67 8.33
N GLU A 98 -5.47 -2.74 8.91
CA GLU A 98 -5.76 -2.01 10.15
C GLU A 98 -5.34 -2.85 11.36
N VAL A 99 -4.66 -2.21 12.32
CA VAL A 99 -4.28 -2.79 13.61
C VAL A 99 -4.77 -1.86 14.70
N GLY A 100 -5.93 -2.19 15.28
CA GLY A 100 -6.66 -1.27 16.16
C GLY A 100 -7.06 0.00 15.39
N ASN A 101 -6.63 1.16 15.90
CA ASN A 101 -6.88 2.48 15.30
C ASN A 101 -5.72 2.98 14.41
N LYS A 102 -4.78 2.11 14.05
CA LYS A 102 -3.63 2.46 13.20
C LYS A 102 -3.70 1.73 11.87
N LEU A 103 -3.22 2.38 10.81
CA LEU A 103 -2.97 1.73 9.53
C LEU A 103 -1.53 1.24 9.50
N LYS A 104 -1.36 -0.07 9.31
CA LYS A 104 -0.06 -0.70 9.06
C LYS A 104 0.19 -0.72 7.56
N ILE A 105 1.32 -0.14 7.14
CA ILE A 105 1.90 -0.29 5.80
C ILE A 105 3.11 -1.22 5.92
N THR A 106 3.18 -2.24 5.06
CA THR A 106 4.31 -3.16 4.99
C THR A 106 4.86 -3.17 3.57
N GLN A 107 6.15 -2.89 3.44
CA GLN A 107 6.90 -2.98 2.19
C GLN A 107 7.75 -4.24 2.26
N THR A 108 7.57 -5.17 1.32
CA THR A 108 8.40 -6.38 1.20
C THR A 108 9.23 -6.27 -0.07
N PHE A 109 10.55 -6.38 0.06
CA PHE A 109 11.49 -6.26 -1.05
C PHE A 109 11.78 -7.62 -1.69
N SER A 110 12.42 -7.62 -2.86
CA SER A 110 12.69 -8.83 -3.65
C SER A 110 13.68 -9.79 -2.99
N ASP A 111 14.50 -9.30 -2.06
CA ASP A 111 15.40 -10.10 -1.22
C ASP A 111 14.70 -10.73 0.00
N GLY A 112 13.39 -10.50 0.16
CA GLY A 112 12.58 -10.98 1.29
C GLY A 112 12.65 -10.11 2.54
N SER A 113 13.50 -9.07 2.57
CA SER A 113 13.49 -8.09 3.65
C SER A 113 12.19 -7.29 3.64
N PHE A 114 11.85 -6.66 4.77
CA PHE A 114 10.63 -5.87 4.88
C PHE A 114 10.74 -4.70 5.85
N ASP A 115 10.00 -3.64 5.55
CA ASP A 115 9.78 -2.49 6.41
C ASP A 115 8.33 -2.39 6.83
N VAL A 116 8.09 -2.02 8.09
CA VAL A 116 6.74 -1.78 8.63
C VAL A 116 6.64 -0.37 9.17
N LYS A 117 5.57 0.35 8.81
CA LYS A 117 5.18 1.62 9.43
C LYS A 117 3.74 1.61 9.87
N LEU A 118 3.48 2.25 11.01
CA LEU A 118 2.16 2.42 11.58
C LEU A 118 1.78 3.91 11.55
N PHE A 119 0.58 4.20 11.05
CA PHE A 119 0.07 5.56 10.93
C PHE A 119 -1.23 5.72 11.69
N SER A 120 -1.35 6.87 12.36
CA SER A 120 -2.62 7.37 12.89
C SER A 120 -3.16 8.45 11.96
N LYS A 121 -4.48 8.66 11.98
CA LYS A 121 -5.12 9.81 11.33
C LYS A 121 -4.62 11.13 11.90
#